data_AF-A0A3C0EL23-F1
#
_entry.id   AF-A0A3C0EL23-F1
#
_cell.length_a   1.000
_cell.length_b   1.000
_cell.length_c   1.000
_cell.angle_alpha   90.00
_cell.angle_beta   90.00
_cell.angle_gamma   90.00
#
_symmetry.space_group_name_H-M   'P 1'
#
loop_
_entity.id
_entity.type
_entity.pdbx_description
1 polymer ?
#
loop_
_entity_poly.entity_id
_entity_poly.type
_entity_poly.pdbx_seq_one_letter_code
_entity_poly.pdbx_strand_id
1 'polypeptide(L)'
;MPLPAQQFRYGSEEAYRQNQDFEYGLISSWAINKKHMPDTDFEKTKIKIMEDTGKPVYGEETVGSEKFFVAMYPDRATAKACWDCHNKHVDSPKTDFKPDDVMGGIVIRIPM
;
A
#
# COMPACT_ATOMS: atom_id res chain seq x y z
N MET A 1 15.76 12.97 8.46
CA MET A 1 15.58 11.50 8.27
C MET A 1 14.58 11.28 7.16
N PRO A 2 14.68 10.19 6.38
CA PRO A 2 13.68 9.84 5.37
C PRO A 2 12.29 9.68 6.00
N LEU A 3 11.24 10.01 5.25
CA LEU A 3 9.85 9.73 5.64
C LEU A 3 9.63 8.21 5.71
N PRO A 4 8.65 7.72 6.51
CA PRO A 4 8.32 6.29 6.58
C PRO A 4 8.12 5.66 5.19
N ALA A 5 7.38 6.33 4.30
CA ALA A 5 7.17 5.87 2.92
C ALA A 5 8.46 5.78 2.09
N GLN A 6 9.43 6.66 2.35
CA GLN A 6 10.73 6.63 1.67
C GLN A 6 11.59 5.46 2.17
N GLN A 7 11.62 5.22 3.48
CA GLN A 7 12.31 4.06 4.06
C GLN A 7 11.73 2.76 3.53
N PHE A 8 10.39 2.65 3.49
CA PHE A 8 9.70 1.48 2.98
C PHE A 8 10.05 1.21 1.51
N ARG A 9 10.02 2.27 0.68
CA ARG A 9 10.41 2.17 -0.73
C ARG A 9 11.85 1.70 -0.91
N TYR A 10 12.80 2.25 -0.15
CA TYR A 10 14.19 1.80 -0.25
C TYR A 10 14.37 0.33 0.13
N GLY A 11 13.64 -0.15 1.13
CA GLY A 11 13.62 -1.57 1.49
C GLY A 11 13.04 -2.43 0.36
N SER A 12 11.93 -2.00 -0.24
CA SER A 12 11.28 -2.68 -1.37
C SER A 12 12.21 -2.79 -2.58
N GLU A 13 12.85 -1.68 -2.94
CA GLU A 13 13.81 -1.65 -4.04
C GLU A 13 15.03 -2.55 -3.78
N GLU A 14 15.48 -2.67 -2.53
CA GLU A 14 16.57 -3.58 -2.15
C GLU A 14 16.15 -5.04 -2.17
N ALA A 15 14.97 -5.37 -1.65
CA ALA A 15 14.46 -6.74 -1.68
C ALA A 15 14.31 -7.25 -3.11
N TYR A 16 13.76 -6.42 -4.00
CA TYR A 16 13.63 -6.75 -5.42
C TYR A 16 14.99 -6.94 -6.10
N ARG A 17 16.02 -6.15 -5.73
CA ARG A 17 17.39 -6.35 -6.22
C ARG A 17 17.98 -7.70 -5.82
N GLN A 18 17.63 -8.20 -4.63
CA GLN A 18 18.15 -9.47 -4.12
C GLN A 18 17.35 -10.67 -4.63
N ASN A 19 16.04 -10.50 -4.81
CA ASN A 19 15.15 -11.53 -5.34
C ASN A 19 14.10 -10.89 -6.26
N GLN A 20 14.24 -11.12 -7.57
CA GLN A 20 13.34 -10.57 -8.57
C GLN A 20 11.94 -11.23 -8.54
N ASP A 21 11.80 -12.36 -7.86
CA ASP A 21 10.53 -13.07 -7.68
C ASP A 21 9.76 -12.61 -6.43
N PHE A 22 10.14 -11.47 -5.85
CA PHE A 22 9.46 -10.89 -4.71
C PHE A 22 9.40 -9.36 -4.82
N GLU A 23 8.18 -8.86 -5.02
CA GLU A 23 7.92 -7.42 -5.04
C GLU A 23 6.94 -7.05 -3.93
N TYR A 24 7.18 -5.92 -3.26
CA TYR A 24 6.21 -5.33 -2.37
C TYR A 24 6.21 -3.81 -2.45
N GLY A 25 5.09 -3.17 -2.12
CA GLY A 25 4.91 -1.73 -2.24
C GLY A 25 3.82 -1.18 -1.34
N LEU A 26 3.72 0.14 -1.28
CA LEU A 26 2.61 0.82 -0.62
C LEU A 26 1.47 1.04 -1.61
N ILE A 27 0.24 0.88 -1.14
CA ILE A 27 -0.99 1.14 -1.89
C ILE A 27 -2.01 1.83 -0.99
N SER A 28 -2.76 2.82 -1.50
CA SER A 28 -3.80 3.51 -0.72
C SER A 28 -4.82 4.17 -1.64
N SER A 29 -6.11 4.09 -1.31
CA SER A 29 -7.15 4.88 -1.98
C SER A 29 -7.01 6.39 -1.71
N TRP A 30 -6.26 6.73 -0.67
CA TRP A 30 -6.02 8.11 -0.21
C TRP A 30 -4.54 8.48 -0.33
N ALA A 31 -3.85 7.96 -1.34
CA ALA A 31 -2.43 8.20 -1.50
C ALA A 31 -2.10 9.69 -1.69
N ILE A 32 -1.22 10.21 -0.82
CA ILE A 32 -0.59 11.53 -0.99
C ILE A 32 0.28 11.51 -2.25
N ASN A 33 1.19 10.53 -2.36
CA ASN A 33 1.93 10.27 -3.58
C ASN A 33 1.08 9.41 -4.53
N LYS A 34 0.65 9.98 -5.66
CA LYS A 34 -0.25 9.30 -6.61
C LYS A 34 0.31 8.03 -7.24
N LYS A 35 1.62 7.78 -7.15
CA LYS A 35 2.24 6.50 -7.53
C LYS A 35 1.82 5.31 -6.65
N HIS A 36 1.21 5.57 -5.50
CA HIS A 36 0.69 4.53 -4.59
C HIS A 36 -0.84 4.38 -4.71
N MET A 37 -1.46 4.97 -5.73
CA MET A 37 -2.86 4.70 -6.04
C MET A 37 -3.00 3.30 -6.66
N PRO A 38 -4.12 2.59 -6.41
CA PRO A 38 -4.42 1.33 -7.07
C PRO A 38 -4.58 1.53 -8.60
N ASP A 39 -3.93 0.69 -9.38
CA ASP A 39 -3.91 0.75 -10.84
C ASP A 39 -4.68 -0.42 -11.46
N THR A 40 -4.42 -1.66 -11.01
CA THR A 40 -5.10 -2.84 -11.56
C THR A 40 -6.56 -2.93 -11.10
N ASP A 41 -7.41 -3.64 -11.86
CA ASP A 41 -8.81 -3.86 -11.46
C ASP A 41 -8.92 -4.67 -10.15
N PHE A 42 -7.95 -5.57 -9.93
CA PHE A 42 -7.80 -6.30 -8.68
C PHE A 42 -7.53 -5.33 -7.54
N GLU A 43 -6.51 -4.48 -7.67
CA GLU A 43 -6.15 -3.48 -6.67
C GLU A 43 -7.32 -2.55 -6.34
N LYS A 44 -7.96 -1.95 -7.35
CA LYS A 44 -9.08 -1.01 -7.19
C LYS A 44 -10.27 -1.61 -6.44
N THR A 45 -10.48 -2.92 -6.60
CA THR A 45 -11.58 -3.64 -5.94
C THR A 45 -11.20 -4.06 -4.52
N LYS A 46 -10.03 -4.70 -4.38
CA LYS A 46 -9.61 -5.34 -3.14
C LYS A 46 -9.15 -4.34 -2.09
N ILE A 47 -8.56 -3.22 -2.50
CA ILE A 47 -8.12 -2.18 -1.56
C ILE A 47 -9.28 -1.63 -0.72
N LYS A 48 -10.44 -1.41 -1.34
CA LYS A 48 -11.64 -0.94 -0.64
C LYS A 48 -12.10 -1.96 0.40
N ILE A 49 -12.11 -3.24 0.04
CA ILE A 49 -12.46 -4.32 0.98
C ILE A 49 -11.49 -4.34 2.16
N MET A 50 -10.19 -4.19 1.92
CA MET A 50 -9.18 -4.15 2.97
C MET A 50 -9.31 -2.90 3.85
N GLU A 51 -9.51 -1.73 3.26
CA GLU A 51 -9.69 -0.46 3.97
C GLU A 51 -10.98 -0.47 4.82
N ASP A 52 -12.07 -1.04 4.31
CA ASP A 52 -13.36 -1.13 5.01
C ASP A 52 -13.35 -2.18 6.13
N THR A 53 -12.73 -3.34 5.89
CA THR A 53 -12.75 -4.46 6.85
C THR A 53 -11.57 -4.45 7.82
N GLY A 54 -10.49 -3.74 7.47
CA GLY A 54 -9.23 -3.79 8.19
C GLY A 54 -8.58 -5.18 8.22
N LYS A 55 -8.92 -6.05 7.26
CA LYS A 55 -8.39 -7.41 7.13
C LYS A 55 -7.57 -7.57 5.86
N PRO A 56 -6.57 -8.47 5.85
CA PRO A 56 -5.84 -8.80 4.65
C PRO A 56 -6.75 -9.36 3.56
N VAL A 57 -6.40 -9.08 2.31
CA VAL A 57 -7.09 -9.58 1.12
C VAL A 57 -6.10 -10.24 0.18
N TYR A 58 -6.55 -11.25 -0.53
CA TYR A 58 -5.71 -12.08 -1.39
C TYR A 58 -6.39 -12.33 -2.74
N GLY A 59 -5.58 -12.74 -3.71
CA GLY A 59 -6.04 -13.34 -4.96
C GLY A 59 -4.93 -13.42 -5.99
N GLU A 60 -5.31 -13.55 -7.24
CA GLU A 60 -4.40 -13.66 -8.36
C GLU A 60 -4.69 -12.53 -9.36
N GLU A 61 -3.65 -11.99 -9.97
CA GLU A 61 -3.78 -11.03 -11.06
C GLU A 61 -2.80 -11.35 -12.18
N THR A 62 -3.13 -10.96 -13.42
CA THR A 62 -2.22 -11.06 -14.56
C THR A 62 -1.81 -9.65 -14.97
N VAL A 63 -0.51 -9.39 -14.96
CA VAL A 63 0.07 -8.12 -15.44
C VAL A 63 0.92 -8.43 -16.67
N GLY A 64 0.48 -7.94 -17.82
CA GLY A 64 1.09 -8.32 -19.10
C GLY A 64 0.89 -9.81 -19.39
N SER A 65 1.97 -10.56 -19.49
CA SER A 65 1.97 -12.02 -19.71
C SER A 65 2.23 -12.84 -18.45
N GLU A 66 2.47 -12.18 -17.32
CA GLU A 66 2.90 -12.83 -16.08
C GLU A 66 1.75 -12.87 -15.07
N LYS A 67 1.63 -14.00 -14.38
CA LYS A 67 0.59 -14.25 -13.38
C LYS A 67 1.21 -14.11 -12.00
N PHE A 68 0.52 -13.42 -11.11
CA PHE A 68 0.98 -13.16 -9.75
C PHE A 68 -0.06 -13.62 -8.74
N PHE A 69 0.42 -14.19 -7.65
CA PHE A 69 -0.33 -14.19 -6.40
C PHE A 69 -0.12 -12.84 -5.71
N VAL A 70 -1.22 -12.21 -5.32
CA VAL A 70 -1.22 -10.88 -4.69
C VAL A 70 -1.82 -10.95 -3.30
N ALA A 71 -1.12 -10.40 -2.33
CA ALA A 71 -1.60 -10.20 -0.97
C ALA A 71 -1.55 -8.73 -0.61
N MET A 72 -2.61 -8.19 0.00
CA MET A 72 -2.62 -6.85 0.57
C MET A 72 -2.90 -6.91 2.06
N TYR A 73 -2.08 -6.21 2.84
CA TYR A 73 -2.18 -6.11 4.29
C TYR A 73 -2.45 -4.66 4.69
N PRO A 74 -3.39 -4.39 5.61
CA PRO A 74 -3.74 -3.03 6.00
C PRO A 74 -2.58 -2.37 6.75
N ASP A 75 -2.24 -1.14 6.33
CA ASP A 75 -1.32 -0.26 7.03
C ASP A 75 -2.13 0.69 7.91
N ARG A 76 -1.88 0.64 9.22
CA ARG A 76 -2.70 1.32 10.23
C ARG A 76 -1.98 2.54 10.78
N ALA A 77 -2.76 3.54 11.15
CA ALA A 77 -2.34 4.76 11.83
C ALA A 77 -1.88 4.46 13.28
N THR A 78 -0.76 3.77 13.44
CA THR A 78 -0.27 3.25 14.72
C THR A 78 0.42 4.30 15.61
N ALA A 79 0.91 5.39 15.01
CA ALA A 79 1.57 6.48 15.73
C ALA A 79 1.00 7.84 15.34
N LYS A 80 0.98 8.78 16.30
CA LYS A 80 0.41 10.13 16.11
C LYS A 80 1.00 10.86 14.89
N ALA A 81 2.28 10.67 14.64
CA ALA A 81 2.97 11.24 13.50
C ALA A 81 2.36 10.80 12.16
N CYS A 82 1.81 9.57 12.06
CA CYS A 82 1.20 9.06 10.84
C CYS A 82 -0.04 9.88 10.47
N TRP A 83 -1.06 9.90 11.34
CA TRP A 83 -2.30 10.60 11.02
C TRP A 83 -2.15 12.13 11.08
N ASP A 84 -1.28 12.69 11.94
CA ASP A 84 -1.05 14.14 11.96
C ASP A 84 -0.49 14.65 10.63
N CYS A 85 0.50 13.93 10.07
CA CYS A 85 1.10 14.32 8.81
C CYS A 85 0.10 14.17 7.67
N HIS A 86 -0.56 13.01 7.56
CA HIS A 86 -1.55 12.77 6.51
C HIS A 86 -2.73 13.74 6.59
N ASN A 87 -3.20 14.08 7.79
CA ASN A 87 -4.32 15.00 7.95
C ASN A 87 -4.00 16.45 7.58
N LYS A 88 -2.72 16.85 7.66
CA LYS A 88 -2.27 18.23 7.39
C LYS A 88 -1.58 18.39 6.04
N HIS A 89 -1.31 17.29 5.34
CA HIS A 89 -0.60 17.35 4.07
C HIS A 89 -1.50 17.94 2.98
N VAL A 90 -0.98 18.93 2.24
CA VAL A 90 -1.74 19.69 1.22
C VAL A 90 -2.34 18.78 0.14
N ASP A 91 -1.59 17.75 -0.27
CA ASP A 91 -2.03 16.80 -1.30
C ASP A 91 -2.84 15.60 -0.75
N SER A 92 -3.18 15.60 0.54
CA SER A 92 -3.90 14.47 1.12
C SER A 92 -5.36 14.43 0.66
N PRO A 93 -5.82 13.31 0.06
CA PRO A 93 -7.23 13.13 -0.31
C PRO A 93 -8.17 12.99 0.90
N LYS A 94 -7.63 12.59 2.06
CA LYS A 94 -8.38 12.35 3.31
C LYS A 94 -7.65 12.99 4.49
N THR A 95 -8.36 13.77 5.29
CA THR A 95 -7.75 14.65 6.32
C THR A 95 -8.27 14.43 7.74
N ASP A 96 -8.98 13.33 7.97
CA ASP A 96 -9.66 13.00 9.21
C ASP A 96 -9.27 11.62 9.78
N PHE A 97 -8.08 11.11 9.43
CA PHE A 97 -7.55 9.87 10.01
C PHE A 97 -7.43 9.97 11.54
N LYS A 98 -7.74 8.87 12.21
CA LYS A 98 -7.70 8.68 13.66
C LYS A 98 -6.71 7.57 14.02
N PRO A 99 -6.34 7.42 15.31
CA PRO A 99 -5.56 6.28 15.76
C PRO A 99 -6.21 4.96 15.31
N ASP A 100 -5.39 4.05 14.80
CA ASP A 100 -5.78 2.71 14.31
C ASP A 100 -6.63 2.65 13.03
N ASP A 101 -6.97 3.80 12.42
CA ASP A 101 -7.57 3.83 11.08
C ASP A 101 -6.63 3.15 10.07
N VAL A 102 -7.21 2.39 9.15
CA VAL A 102 -6.49 1.92 7.97
C VAL A 102 -6.19 3.14 7.11
N MET A 103 -4.93 3.33 6.71
CA MET A 103 -4.46 4.44 5.87
C MET A 103 -4.16 4.01 4.43
N GLY A 104 -4.19 2.70 4.19
CA GLY A 104 -3.84 2.04 2.95
C GLY A 104 -3.36 0.64 3.28
N GLY A 105 -2.40 0.13 2.53
CA GLY A 105 -1.81 -1.16 2.79
C GLY A 105 -0.47 -1.37 2.12
N ILE A 106 0.09 -2.53 2.45
CA ILE A 106 1.24 -3.11 1.78
C ILE A 106 0.70 -4.11 0.78
N VAL A 107 1.05 -3.95 -0.49
CA VAL A 107 0.80 -4.94 -1.54
C VAL A 107 2.06 -5.78 -1.74
N ILE A 108 1.89 -7.09 -1.86
CA ILE A 108 2.95 -8.07 -2.14
C ILE A 108 2.56 -8.84 -3.39
N ARG A 109 3.52 -9.03 -4.31
CA ARG A 109 3.37 -9.83 -5.53
C ARG A 109 4.42 -10.92 -5.58
N ILE A 110 3.94 -12.12 -5.90
CA ILE A 110 4.77 -13.32 -6.08
C ILE A 110 4.42 -13.91 -7.45
N PRO A 111 5.38 -14.00 -8.40
CA PRO A 111 5.17 -14.68 -9.67
C PRO A 111 4.69 -16.12 -9.49
N MET A 112 3.86 -16.60 -10.40
CA MET A 112 3.28 -17.95 -10.41
C MET A 112 3.72 -18.80 -11.60
#